data_AF-A0AA38FJ50-F1
#
_entry.id   AF-A0AA38FJ50-F1
#
_cell.length_a   1.000
_cell.length_b   1.000
_cell.length_c   1.000
_cell.angle_alpha   90.00
_cell.angle_beta   90.00
_cell.angle_gamma   90.00
#
_symmetry.space_group_name_H-M   'P 1'
#
loop_
_entity.id
_entity.type
_entity.pdbx_description
1 polymer ?
#
loop_
_entity_poly.entity_id
_entity_poly.type
_entity_poly.pdbx_seq_one_letter_code
_entity_poly.pdbx_strand_id
1 'polypeptide(L)'
;RIETLPNENDYEAHKSQRKTLSELCGTAVPHFILQRAEEVGFVVPTDVQEQALPVVLSGLDCIIHSQTGSGKTLAYLLAIFAAIDAHRTAVQALIVVPTRELGMQVTKVVRVLAASYPKNAGPRNKGSVNVMALLDGGTLRRQKIWLKAEAPQIMVATLSCLCQLLEKESLKPDAIKVLVIDEVDSIFGAAKQTYLLRKLLTSYTSINNRQTIFASASIPQHRQFIDNCIQQKWTKRDVVHVHVHPIEPMPSRLSHRYVTYQKNEKLDILVSLLQVDMPKSGIIFVNEQSEKSKKAGLPPTTNAVTEHLRQFYSKQCGKSYDSEILLLEENMNFNARTASLSEVRQGRHILVATDIAARGLDLPETSHIYNFDLPKSATDYLHRAGRTGRKPFSDEKSMVTNLITTNERFVLERMENELSFICQELTL
;
A
#
# COMPACT_ATOMS: atom_id res chain seq x y z
N ARG A 1 7.36 8.48 -40.23
CA ARG A 1 6.25 9.45 -40.07
C ARG A 1 6.13 9.69 -38.58
N ILE A 2 6.50 10.89 -38.13
CA ILE A 2 6.50 11.26 -36.72
C ILE A 2 5.03 11.51 -36.36
N GLU A 3 4.43 10.61 -35.58
CA GLU A 3 3.12 10.85 -34.98
C GLU A 3 3.29 11.90 -33.89
N THR A 4 2.67 13.05 -34.12
CA THR A 4 2.55 14.16 -33.18
C THR A 4 1.87 13.67 -31.91
N LEU A 5 2.50 13.92 -30.76
CA LEU A 5 1.91 13.75 -29.43
C LEU A 5 0.55 14.49 -29.36
N PRO A 6 -0.46 13.96 -28.65
CA PRO A 6 -1.76 14.61 -28.54
C PRO A 6 -1.62 15.96 -27.83
N ASN A 7 -2.33 16.98 -28.33
CA ASN A 7 -2.38 18.31 -27.72
C ASN A 7 -3.11 18.27 -26.38
N GLU A 8 -2.70 19.12 -25.41
CA GLU A 8 -3.34 19.26 -24.09
C GLU A 8 -4.85 19.55 -24.15
N ASN A 9 -5.34 20.12 -25.26
CA ASN A 9 -6.76 20.37 -25.50
C ASN A 9 -7.61 19.09 -25.69
N ASP A 10 -7.02 17.98 -26.17
CA ASP A 10 -7.75 16.69 -26.27
C ASP A 10 -7.94 16.04 -24.89
N TYR A 11 -7.01 16.29 -23.94
CA TYR A 11 -7.11 15.80 -22.57
C TYR A 11 -8.25 16.46 -21.77
N GLU A 12 -8.52 17.75 -22.00
CA GLU A 12 -9.65 18.45 -21.37
C GLU A 12 -11.00 18.10 -22.02
N ALA A 13 -11.05 17.92 -23.34
CA ALA A 13 -12.26 17.51 -24.05
C ALA A 13 -12.77 16.13 -23.60
N HIS A 14 -11.87 15.19 -23.27
CA HIS A 14 -12.24 13.86 -22.76
C HIS A 14 -12.77 13.85 -21.32
N LYS A 15 -12.50 14.88 -20.50
CA LYS A 15 -13.05 14.98 -19.13
C LYS A 15 -14.55 15.29 -19.10
N SER A 16 -15.09 15.93 -20.15
CA SER A 16 -16.49 16.39 -20.16
C SER A 16 -17.54 15.29 -20.44
N GLN A 17 -17.12 14.03 -20.66
CA GLN A 17 -18.01 12.90 -20.96
C GLN A 17 -17.85 11.70 -20.00
N ARG A 18 -17.02 11.78 -18.95
CA ARG A 18 -16.87 10.67 -18.01
C ARG A 18 -18.07 10.58 -17.08
N LYS A 19 -18.60 9.36 -16.95
CA LYS A 19 -19.69 9.05 -16.01
C LYS A 19 -19.22 9.30 -14.58
N THR A 20 -20.11 9.81 -13.74
CA THR A 20 -19.84 9.91 -12.30
C THR A 20 -19.73 8.53 -11.66
N LEU A 21 -19.14 8.46 -10.47
CA LEU A 21 -19.05 7.21 -9.72
C LEU A 21 -20.45 6.61 -9.47
N SER A 22 -21.43 7.45 -9.13
CA SER A 22 -22.82 7.04 -8.95
C SER A 22 -23.46 6.50 -10.23
N GLU A 23 -23.24 7.15 -11.38
CA GLU A 23 -23.73 6.68 -12.68
C GLU A 23 -23.11 5.35 -13.09
N LEU A 24 -21.83 5.15 -12.80
CA LEU A 24 -21.10 3.93 -13.12
C LEU A 24 -21.55 2.75 -12.25
N CYS A 25 -21.79 2.98 -10.95
CA CYS A 25 -22.29 1.96 -10.04
C CYS A 25 -23.79 1.68 -10.21
N GLY A 26 -24.55 2.65 -10.74
CA GLY A 26 -26.01 2.55 -10.88
C GLY A 26 -26.69 2.21 -9.55
N THR A 27 -27.60 1.24 -9.58
CA THR A 27 -28.32 0.78 -8.38
C THR A 27 -27.64 -0.40 -7.67
N ALA A 28 -26.46 -0.83 -8.13
CA ALA A 28 -25.80 -2.00 -7.55
C ALA A 28 -25.25 -1.71 -6.14
N VAL A 29 -24.83 -0.46 -5.90
CA VAL A 29 -24.31 -0.01 -4.60
C VAL A 29 -25.40 0.78 -3.87
N PRO A 30 -25.59 0.60 -2.55
CA PRO A 30 -26.56 1.38 -1.79
C PRO A 30 -26.34 2.89 -1.96
N HIS A 31 -27.41 3.63 -2.27
CA HIS A 31 -27.34 5.05 -2.61
C HIS A 31 -26.64 5.90 -1.53
N PHE A 32 -26.84 5.59 -0.25
CA PHE A 32 -26.20 6.30 0.85
C PHE A 32 -24.66 6.15 0.87
N ILE A 33 -24.14 5.02 0.39
CA ILE A 33 -22.69 4.79 0.26
C ILE A 33 -22.12 5.63 -0.88
N LEU A 34 -22.83 5.67 -2.03
CA LEU A 34 -22.42 6.47 -3.19
C LEU A 34 -22.45 7.97 -2.87
N GLN A 35 -23.55 8.44 -2.27
CA GLN A 35 -23.65 9.82 -1.79
C GLN A 35 -22.51 10.17 -0.83
N ARG A 36 -22.20 9.27 0.11
CA ARG A 36 -21.09 9.50 1.05
C ARG A 36 -19.72 9.50 0.35
N ALA A 37 -19.53 8.66 -0.65
CA ALA A 37 -18.30 8.66 -1.43
C ALA A 37 -18.11 10.02 -2.13
N GLU A 38 -19.16 10.56 -2.75
CA GLU A 38 -19.15 11.87 -3.41
C GLU A 38 -18.90 13.02 -2.43
N GLU A 39 -19.55 13.04 -1.26
CA GLU A 39 -19.33 14.03 -0.20
C GLU A 39 -17.88 14.08 0.30
N VAL A 40 -17.19 12.93 0.28
CA VAL A 40 -15.78 12.80 0.69
C VAL A 40 -14.82 13.16 -0.46
N GLY A 41 -15.36 13.40 -1.67
CA GLY A 41 -14.62 13.86 -2.84
C GLY A 41 -14.45 12.81 -3.94
N PHE A 42 -15.03 11.62 -3.81
CA PHE A 42 -14.95 10.56 -4.83
C PHE A 42 -16.06 10.69 -5.88
N VAL A 43 -16.06 11.79 -6.63
CA VAL A 43 -17.11 12.09 -7.63
C VAL A 43 -16.80 11.47 -8.98
N VAL A 44 -15.58 11.69 -9.49
CA VAL A 44 -15.14 11.19 -10.79
C VAL A 44 -14.34 9.90 -10.59
N PRO A 45 -14.71 8.78 -11.21
CA PRO A 45 -13.99 7.53 -11.06
C PRO A 45 -12.60 7.63 -11.73
N THR A 46 -11.61 6.97 -11.13
CA THR A 46 -10.30 6.80 -11.75
C THR A 46 -10.35 5.74 -12.86
N ASP A 47 -9.36 5.71 -13.75
CA ASP A 47 -9.33 4.75 -14.87
C ASP A 47 -9.42 3.29 -14.41
N VAL A 48 -8.79 2.93 -13.28
CA VAL A 48 -8.94 1.59 -12.70
C VAL A 48 -10.34 1.36 -12.16
N GLN A 49 -11.01 2.36 -11.60
CA GLN A 49 -12.38 2.22 -11.11
C GLN A 49 -13.36 2.06 -12.27
N GLU A 50 -13.21 2.82 -13.36
CA GLU A 50 -14.01 2.70 -14.59
C GLU A 50 -13.95 1.28 -15.17
N GLN A 51 -12.76 0.68 -15.21
CA GLN A 51 -12.58 -0.67 -15.76
C GLN A 51 -12.92 -1.78 -14.75
N ALA A 52 -12.63 -1.60 -13.46
CA ALA A 52 -12.83 -2.64 -12.46
C ALA A 52 -14.28 -2.73 -11.97
N LEU A 53 -14.99 -1.61 -11.79
CA LEU A 53 -16.32 -1.59 -11.18
C LEU A 53 -17.34 -2.47 -11.90
N PRO A 54 -17.46 -2.45 -13.25
CA PRO A 54 -18.38 -3.33 -13.96
C PRO A 54 -18.13 -4.83 -13.69
N VAL A 55 -16.86 -5.21 -13.52
CA VAL A 55 -16.44 -6.59 -13.27
C VAL A 55 -16.67 -6.98 -11.81
N VAL A 56 -16.24 -6.15 -10.86
CA VAL A 56 -16.38 -6.50 -9.44
C VAL A 56 -17.82 -6.44 -8.97
N LEU A 57 -18.65 -5.55 -9.52
CA LEU A 57 -20.08 -5.47 -9.19
C LEU A 57 -20.90 -6.62 -9.80
N SER A 58 -20.41 -7.28 -10.85
CA SER A 58 -21.07 -8.46 -11.41
C SER A 58 -20.85 -9.74 -10.58
N GLY A 59 -20.01 -9.67 -9.54
CA GLY A 59 -19.71 -10.82 -8.67
C GLY A 59 -18.65 -11.79 -9.22
N LEU A 60 -18.01 -11.47 -10.35
CA LEU A 60 -16.94 -12.26 -10.92
C LEU A 60 -15.67 -12.16 -10.07
N ASP A 61 -14.91 -13.25 -9.98
CA ASP A 61 -13.58 -13.19 -9.39
C ASP A 61 -12.70 -12.28 -10.25
N CYS A 62 -11.87 -11.46 -9.61
CA CYS A 62 -11.15 -10.39 -10.31
C CYS A 62 -9.72 -10.22 -9.78
N ILE A 63 -8.78 -9.95 -10.68
CA ILE A 63 -7.44 -9.46 -10.34
C ILE A 63 -7.37 -8.01 -10.83
N ILE A 64 -7.36 -7.06 -9.90
CA ILE A 64 -7.18 -5.63 -10.15
C ILE A 64 -5.69 -5.31 -10.07
N HIS A 65 -5.08 -5.08 -11.22
CA HIS A 65 -3.66 -4.78 -11.36
C HIS A 65 -3.48 -3.36 -11.90
N SER A 66 -3.00 -2.46 -11.05
CA SER A 66 -2.73 -1.04 -11.38
C SER A 66 -1.87 -0.38 -10.30
N GLN A 67 -1.17 0.72 -10.61
CA GLN A 67 -0.22 1.38 -9.69
C GLN A 67 -0.78 1.76 -8.30
N THR A 68 0.10 1.95 -7.31
CA THR A 68 -0.31 2.46 -5.99
C THR A 68 -0.95 3.84 -6.11
N GLY A 69 -2.01 4.10 -5.35
CA GLY A 69 -2.74 5.38 -5.43
C GLY A 69 -3.77 5.47 -6.56
N SER A 70 -3.86 4.46 -7.44
CA SER A 70 -4.84 4.43 -8.54
C SER A 70 -6.30 4.37 -8.09
N GLY A 71 -6.58 4.04 -6.82
CA GLY A 71 -7.95 3.96 -6.29
C GLY A 71 -8.56 2.55 -6.24
N LYS A 72 -7.73 1.49 -6.31
CA LYS A 72 -8.14 0.07 -6.15
C LYS A 72 -9.00 -0.17 -4.91
N THR A 73 -8.65 0.46 -3.79
CA THR A 73 -9.36 0.33 -2.52
C THR A 73 -10.83 0.68 -2.64
N LEU A 74 -11.16 1.82 -3.24
CA LEU A 74 -12.55 2.21 -3.41
C LEU A 74 -13.31 1.22 -4.31
N ALA A 75 -12.68 0.72 -5.39
CA ALA A 75 -13.30 -0.22 -6.31
C ALA A 75 -13.78 -1.51 -5.61
N TYR A 76 -12.92 -2.18 -4.83
CA TYR A 76 -13.33 -3.39 -4.11
C TYR A 76 -14.25 -3.09 -2.92
N LEU A 77 -14.15 -1.91 -2.30
CA LEU A 77 -15.04 -1.54 -1.19
C LEU A 77 -16.48 -1.33 -1.66
N LEU A 78 -16.67 -0.70 -2.82
CA LEU A 78 -18.01 -0.53 -3.41
C LEU A 78 -18.63 -1.89 -3.76
N ALA A 79 -17.84 -2.85 -4.27
CA ALA A 79 -18.30 -4.23 -4.47
C ALA A 79 -18.69 -4.92 -3.15
N ILE A 80 -17.94 -4.71 -2.08
CA ILE A 80 -18.29 -5.21 -0.75
C ILE A 80 -19.64 -4.62 -0.28
N PHE A 81 -19.82 -3.30 -0.36
CA PHE A 81 -21.06 -2.66 0.06
C PHE A 81 -22.28 -3.08 -0.77
N ALA A 82 -22.07 -3.42 -2.05
CA ALA A 82 -23.11 -4.01 -2.90
C ALA A 82 -23.52 -5.43 -2.48
N ALA A 83 -22.59 -6.24 -1.98
CA ALA A 83 -22.82 -7.66 -1.71
C ALA A 83 -23.30 -7.99 -0.28
N ILE A 84 -22.96 -7.15 0.70
CA ILE A 84 -23.28 -7.41 2.12
C ILE A 84 -24.71 -7.01 2.48
N ASP A 85 -25.26 -7.69 3.48
CA ASP A 85 -26.52 -7.33 4.13
C ASP A 85 -26.24 -6.74 5.52
N ALA A 86 -26.55 -5.46 5.72
CA ALA A 86 -26.32 -4.76 6.99
C ALA A 86 -27.17 -5.31 8.15
N HIS A 87 -28.27 -6.00 7.87
CA HIS A 87 -29.15 -6.56 8.91
C HIS A 87 -28.67 -7.92 9.41
N ARG A 88 -27.78 -8.60 8.68
CA ARG A 88 -27.24 -9.90 9.07
C ARG A 88 -25.96 -9.73 9.89
N THR A 89 -25.99 -10.15 11.15
CA THR A 89 -24.84 -10.15 12.07
C THR A 89 -23.92 -11.34 11.82
N ALA A 90 -23.16 -11.28 10.73
CA ALA A 90 -22.14 -12.26 10.38
C ALA A 90 -21.06 -11.61 9.52
N VAL A 91 -19.83 -12.14 9.59
CA VAL A 91 -18.73 -11.70 8.70
C VAL A 91 -19.06 -12.12 7.27
N GLN A 92 -19.41 -11.14 6.45
CA GLN A 92 -19.81 -11.32 5.05
C GLN A 92 -18.74 -10.87 4.07
N ALA A 93 -17.86 -9.96 4.48
CA ALA A 93 -16.70 -9.55 3.69
C ALA A 93 -15.43 -9.61 4.52
N LEU A 94 -14.37 -10.16 3.92
CA LEU A 94 -13.05 -10.26 4.52
C LEU A 94 -12.03 -9.56 3.63
N ILE A 95 -11.31 -8.59 4.17
CA ILE A 95 -10.22 -7.88 3.50
C ILE A 95 -8.92 -8.25 4.19
N VAL A 96 -8.06 -8.95 3.46
CA VAL A 96 -6.73 -9.37 3.93
C VAL A 96 -5.70 -8.37 3.45
N VAL A 97 -4.89 -7.89 4.39
CA VAL A 97 -3.81 -6.93 4.14
C VAL A 97 -2.47 -7.50 4.65
N PRO A 98 -1.33 -7.13 4.04
CA PRO A 98 -0.01 -7.60 4.46
C PRO A 98 0.44 -7.00 5.78
N THR A 99 0.07 -5.73 6.03
CA THR A 99 0.52 -4.97 7.19
C THR A 99 -0.65 -4.43 8.00
N ARG A 100 -0.38 -4.11 9.26
CA ARG A 100 -1.39 -3.55 10.16
C ARG A 100 -1.83 -2.19 9.69
N GLU A 101 -0.88 -1.42 9.19
CA GLU A 101 -1.03 -0.01 8.91
C GLU A 101 -1.87 0.19 7.65
N LEU A 102 -1.66 -0.64 6.63
CA LEU A 102 -2.60 -0.71 5.50
C LEU A 102 -4.00 -1.11 5.99
N GLY A 103 -4.10 -2.10 6.89
CA GLY A 103 -5.37 -2.49 7.47
C GLY A 103 -6.10 -1.37 8.21
N MET A 104 -5.38 -0.50 8.92
CA MET A 104 -5.95 0.68 9.55
C MET A 104 -6.43 1.70 8.53
N GLN A 105 -5.65 1.95 7.47
CA GLN A 105 -6.03 2.84 6.37
C GLN A 105 -7.32 2.36 5.70
N VAL A 106 -7.36 1.09 5.29
CA VAL A 106 -8.56 0.47 4.69
C VAL A 106 -9.74 0.55 5.65
N THR A 107 -9.55 0.20 6.93
CA THR A 107 -10.61 0.30 7.95
C THR A 107 -11.14 1.74 8.07
N LYS A 108 -10.27 2.75 8.02
CA LYS A 108 -10.69 4.16 8.07
C LYS A 108 -11.58 4.51 6.88
N VAL A 109 -11.21 4.09 5.66
CA VAL A 109 -12.02 4.32 4.46
C VAL A 109 -13.38 3.62 4.58
N VAL A 110 -13.41 2.35 5.02
CA VAL A 110 -14.66 1.61 5.25
C VAL A 110 -15.58 2.37 6.22
N ARG A 111 -15.03 2.84 7.36
CA ARG A 111 -15.81 3.60 8.36
C ARG A 111 -16.33 4.92 7.81
N VAL A 112 -15.52 5.64 7.04
CA VAL A 112 -15.91 6.92 6.42
C VAL A 112 -17.09 6.73 5.46
N LEU A 113 -17.05 5.68 4.64
CA LEU A 113 -18.13 5.33 3.71
C LEU A 113 -19.38 4.85 4.45
N ALA A 114 -19.21 4.04 5.51
CA ALA A 114 -20.32 3.52 6.32
C ALA A 114 -20.96 4.54 7.27
N ALA A 115 -20.35 5.71 7.49
CA ALA A 115 -20.77 6.69 8.52
C ALA A 115 -22.13 7.36 8.22
N SER A 116 -22.54 7.43 6.95
CA SER A 116 -23.77 8.11 6.54
C SER A 116 -24.95 7.16 6.51
N TYR A 117 -25.47 6.80 7.68
CA TYR A 117 -26.84 6.31 7.76
C TYR A 117 -27.78 7.50 8.00
N PRO A 118 -28.82 7.72 7.18
CA PRO A 118 -29.70 8.86 7.36
C PRO A 118 -30.39 8.79 8.73
N LYS A 119 -30.17 9.81 9.56
CA LYS A 119 -30.78 9.97 10.90
C LYS A 119 -32.32 9.98 10.89
N ASN A 120 -32.93 10.11 9.70
CA ASN A 120 -34.38 10.17 9.49
C ASN A 120 -35.01 8.78 9.23
N ALA A 121 -34.22 7.71 9.18
CA ALA A 121 -34.76 6.37 9.13
C ALA A 121 -35.27 6.01 10.55
N GLY A 122 -36.59 5.84 10.70
CA GLY A 122 -37.23 5.63 11.99
C GLY A 122 -36.63 4.47 12.82
N PRO A 123 -37.08 4.28 14.08
CA PRO A 123 -36.44 3.42 15.09
C PRO A 123 -36.26 1.92 14.73
N ARG A 124 -36.71 1.49 13.55
CA ARG A 124 -36.55 0.13 13.00
C ARG A 124 -35.43 -0.03 11.96
N ASN A 125 -34.84 1.04 11.43
CA ASN A 125 -33.74 0.97 10.47
C ASN A 125 -32.38 1.12 11.17
N LYS A 126 -32.02 0.12 11.99
CA LYS A 126 -30.67 -0.04 12.57
C LYS A 126 -29.71 -0.72 11.57
N GLY A 127 -29.64 -0.26 10.32
CA GLY A 127 -28.83 -0.87 9.26
C GLY A 127 -27.37 -0.38 9.22
N SER A 128 -26.73 -0.19 10.38
CA SER A 128 -25.34 0.25 10.43
C SER A 128 -24.42 -0.90 10.01
N VAL A 129 -23.54 -0.65 9.03
CA VAL A 129 -22.51 -1.61 8.64
C VAL A 129 -21.41 -1.60 9.70
N ASN A 130 -21.28 -2.69 10.46
CA ASN A 130 -20.24 -2.85 11.45
C ASN A 130 -18.95 -3.37 10.82
N VAL A 131 -17.84 -2.70 11.13
CA VAL A 131 -16.50 -3.05 10.65
C VAL A 131 -15.54 -3.30 11.81
N MET A 132 -14.78 -4.38 11.70
CA MET A 132 -13.76 -4.75 12.68
C MET A 132 -12.38 -4.88 12.04
N ALA A 133 -11.38 -4.32 12.72
CA ALA A 133 -9.98 -4.47 12.35
C ALA A 133 -9.30 -5.51 13.25
N LEU A 134 -8.84 -6.61 12.65
CA LEU A 134 -8.11 -7.71 13.28
C LEU A 134 -6.66 -7.69 12.82
N LEU A 135 -5.92 -6.72 13.33
CA LEU A 135 -4.59 -6.42 12.81
C LEU A 135 -3.48 -7.01 13.69
N ASP A 136 -3.81 -7.36 14.93
CA ASP A 136 -2.81 -7.57 15.97
C ASP A 136 -3.13 -8.72 16.93
N GLY A 137 -2.09 -9.48 17.33
CA GLY A 137 -2.23 -10.66 18.18
C GLY A 137 -2.49 -10.37 19.67
N GLY A 138 -2.08 -9.19 20.17
CA GLY A 138 -2.16 -8.84 21.60
C GLY A 138 -3.58 -8.64 22.14
N THR A 139 -4.58 -8.43 21.27
CA THR A 139 -5.98 -8.17 21.65
C THR A 139 -6.96 -9.26 21.26
N LEU A 140 -6.47 -10.44 20.83
CA LEU A 140 -7.30 -11.56 20.35
C LEU A 140 -8.38 -11.99 21.35
N ARG A 141 -8.15 -11.88 22.67
CA ARG A 141 -9.18 -12.18 23.68
C ARG A 141 -10.36 -11.21 23.62
N ARG A 142 -10.13 -9.90 23.57
CA ARG A 142 -11.19 -8.88 23.46
C ARG A 142 -11.92 -8.97 22.12
N GLN A 143 -11.17 -9.21 21.05
CA GLN A 143 -11.71 -9.38 19.70
C GLN A 143 -12.61 -10.62 19.60
N LYS A 144 -12.26 -11.73 20.25
CA LYS A 144 -13.13 -12.91 20.35
C LYS A 144 -14.44 -12.62 21.08
N ILE A 145 -14.39 -11.83 22.15
CA ILE A 145 -15.59 -11.43 22.91
C ILE A 145 -16.51 -10.58 22.02
N TRP A 146 -15.95 -9.60 21.29
CA TRP A 146 -16.71 -8.79 20.34
C TRP A 146 -17.32 -9.61 19.21
N LEU A 147 -16.54 -10.51 18.58
CA LEU A 147 -17.06 -11.40 17.53
C LEU A 147 -18.24 -12.27 18.01
N LYS A 148 -18.22 -12.68 19.28
CA LYS A 148 -19.31 -13.48 19.87
C LYS A 148 -20.50 -12.63 20.31
N ALA A 149 -20.29 -11.38 20.69
CA ALA A 149 -21.35 -10.48 21.10
C ALA A 149 -22.14 -9.95 19.90
N GLU A 150 -21.43 -9.40 18.91
CA GLU A 150 -22.02 -8.86 17.69
C GLU A 150 -21.01 -8.96 16.54
N ALA A 151 -21.19 -9.98 15.69
CA ALA A 151 -20.28 -10.20 14.58
C ALA A 151 -20.37 -9.06 13.55
N PRO A 152 -19.24 -8.46 13.13
CA PRO A 152 -19.21 -7.39 12.15
C PRO A 152 -19.53 -7.93 10.76
N GLN A 153 -20.09 -7.11 9.86
CA GLN A 153 -20.29 -7.50 8.46
C GLN A 153 -18.99 -7.49 7.66
N ILE A 154 -18.11 -6.52 7.95
CA ILE A 154 -16.81 -6.37 7.28
C ILE A 154 -15.68 -6.59 8.29
N MET A 155 -14.75 -7.48 7.94
CA MET A 155 -13.51 -7.68 8.70
C MET A 155 -12.30 -7.30 7.86
N VAL A 156 -11.45 -6.41 8.38
CA VAL A 156 -10.13 -6.12 7.82
C VAL A 156 -9.10 -6.80 8.70
N ALA A 157 -8.26 -7.67 8.16
CA ALA A 157 -7.37 -8.49 8.97
C ALA A 157 -5.98 -8.65 8.36
N THR A 158 -4.96 -8.73 9.23
CA THR A 158 -3.68 -9.29 8.83
C THR A 158 -3.81 -10.81 8.77
N LEU A 159 -3.16 -11.41 7.79
CA LEU A 159 -3.30 -12.84 7.49
C LEU A 159 -2.94 -13.75 8.68
N SER A 160 -1.89 -13.42 9.41
CA SER A 160 -1.49 -14.12 10.64
C SER A 160 -2.60 -14.16 11.70
N CYS A 161 -3.25 -13.02 11.97
CA CYS A 161 -4.28 -12.94 13.01
C CYS A 161 -5.57 -13.65 12.58
N LEU A 162 -5.93 -13.51 11.31
CA LEU A 162 -7.07 -14.19 10.71
C LEU A 162 -6.94 -15.71 10.81
N CYS A 163 -5.81 -16.27 10.36
CA CYS A 163 -5.58 -17.71 10.41
C CYS A 163 -5.65 -18.24 11.84
N GLN A 164 -5.14 -17.52 12.84
CA GLN A 164 -5.25 -17.91 14.25
C GLN A 164 -6.70 -17.96 14.76
N LEU A 165 -7.60 -17.11 14.27
CA LEU A 165 -9.02 -17.17 14.63
C LEU A 165 -9.74 -18.34 13.95
N LEU A 166 -9.41 -18.61 12.68
CA LEU A 166 -9.96 -19.72 11.92
C LEU A 166 -9.51 -21.07 12.51
N GLU A 167 -8.23 -21.21 12.85
CA GLU A 167 -7.67 -22.42 13.49
C GLU A 167 -8.29 -22.72 14.85
N LYS A 168 -8.70 -21.68 15.59
CA LYS A 168 -9.37 -21.81 16.89
C LYS A 168 -10.89 -21.83 16.77
N GLU A 169 -11.42 -22.01 15.55
CA GLU A 169 -12.86 -22.04 15.22
C GLU A 169 -13.66 -20.86 15.80
N SER A 170 -12.98 -19.74 16.05
CA SER A 170 -13.57 -18.56 16.66
C SER A 170 -14.24 -17.65 15.63
N LEU A 171 -13.96 -17.88 14.35
CA LEU A 171 -14.59 -17.26 13.20
C LEU A 171 -15.08 -18.38 12.27
N LYS A 172 -16.36 -18.34 11.89
CA LYS A 172 -16.95 -19.24 10.91
C LYS A 172 -16.97 -18.56 9.53
N PRO A 173 -16.38 -19.17 8.48
CA PRO A 173 -16.25 -18.55 7.16
C PRO A 173 -17.50 -18.69 6.29
N ASP A 174 -18.54 -19.41 6.74
CA ASP A 174 -19.70 -19.81 5.92
C ASP A 174 -20.50 -18.65 5.33
N ALA A 175 -20.48 -17.49 5.98
CA ALA A 175 -21.22 -16.31 5.56
C ALA A 175 -20.42 -15.37 4.64
N ILE A 176 -19.12 -15.65 4.41
CA ILE A 176 -18.24 -14.80 3.62
C ILE A 176 -18.65 -14.87 2.15
N LYS A 177 -19.14 -13.75 1.62
CA LYS A 177 -19.52 -13.55 0.21
C LYS A 177 -18.40 -12.93 -0.61
N VAL A 178 -17.54 -12.11 0.00
CA VAL A 178 -16.44 -11.42 -0.69
C VAL A 178 -15.14 -11.57 0.10
N LEU A 179 -14.09 -12.04 -0.56
CA LEU A 179 -12.73 -12.11 -0.04
C LEU A 179 -11.82 -11.24 -0.89
N VAL A 180 -11.26 -10.19 -0.29
CA VAL A 180 -10.28 -9.30 -0.91
C VAL A 180 -8.90 -9.62 -0.35
N ILE A 181 -7.91 -9.75 -1.23
CA ILE A 181 -6.49 -9.81 -0.87
C ILE A 181 -5.80 -8.58 -1.47
N ASP A 182 -5.43 -7.63 -0.62
CA ASP A 182 -4.80 -6.37 -1.01
C ASP A 182 -3.27 -6.47 -0.88
N GLU A 183 -2.54 -5.71 -1.71
CA GLU A 183 -1.07 -5.75 -1.83
C GLU A 183 -0.51 -7.19 -1.96
N VAL A 184 -1.00 -7.90 -2.97
CA VAL A 184 -0.63 -9.30 -3.26
C VAL A 184 0.87 -9.46 -3.43
N ASP A 185 1.53 -8.55 -4.17
CA ASP A 185 2.99 -8.49 -4.29
C ASP A 185 3.71 -8.56 -2.93
N SER A 186 3.26 -7.76 -1.96
CA SER A 186 3.85 -7.75 -0.62
C SER A 186 3.61 -9.06 0.13
N ILE A 187 2.44 -9.70 -0.04
CA ILE A 187 2.15 -10.99 0.60
C ILE A 187 3.03 -12.11 0.01
N PHE A 188 3.20 -12.13 -1.32
CA PHE A 188 4.00 -13.15 -1.99
C PHE A 188 5.51 -12.98 -1.79
N GLY A 189 5.97 -11.78 -1.43
CA GLY A 189 7.37 -11.51 -1.06
C GLY A 189 7.83 -12.23 0.21
N ALA A 190 6.92 -12.64 1.09
CA ALA A 190 7.24 -13.31 2.35
C ALA A 190 6.72 -14.76 2.37
N ALA A 191 7.62 -15.75 2.31
CA ALA A 191 7.27 -17.18 2.20
C ALA A 191 6.25 -17.68 3.24
N LYS A 192 6.36 -17.20 4.49
CA LYS A 192 5.40 -17.52 5.57
C LYS A 192 4.00 -16.98 5.27
N GLN A 193 3.88 -15.77 4.75
CA GLN A 193 2.61 -15.15 4.40
C GLN A 193 1.99 -15.86 3.19
N THR A 194 2.80 -16.18 2.16
CA THR A 194 2.38 -16.99 1.01
C THR A 194 1.76 -18.32 1.43
N TYR A 195 2.40 -19.04 2.36
CA TYR A 195 1.87 -20.29 2.89
C TYR A 195 0.50 -20.11 3.57
N LEU A 196 0.37 -19.11 4.45
CA LEU A 196 -0.88 -18.82 5.14
C LEU A 196 -2.00 -18.40 4.17
N LEU A 197 -1.66 -17.67 3.10
CA LEU A 197 -2.63 -17.21 2.11
C LEU A 197 -3.20 -18.40 1.35
N ARG A 198 -2.32 -19.32 0.94
CA ARG A 198 -2.74 -20.59 0.33
C ARG A 198 -3.68 -21.37 1.24
N LYS A 199 -3.34 -21.49 2.53
CA LYS A 199 -4.18 -22.16 3.54
C LYS A 199 -5.56 -21.49 3.68
N LEU A 200 -5.60 -20.15 3.71
CA LEU A 200 -6.85 -19.39 3.73
C LEU A 200 -7.73 -19.69 2.52
N LEU A 201 -7.16 -19.62 1.32
CA LEU A 201 -7.88 -19.74 0.06
C LEU A 201 -8.40 -21.17 -0.20
N THR A 202 -7.68 -22.20 0.26
CA THR A 202 -7.99 -23.61 -0.06
C THR A 202 -8.57 -24.40 1.09
N SER A 203 -8.18 -24.10 2.34
CA SER A 203 -8.55 -24.91 3.51
C SER A 203 -9.63 -24.26 4.37
N TYR A 204 -9.64 -22.93 4.48
CA TYR A 204 -10.59 -22.23 5.35
C TYR A 204 -11.80 -21.66 4.62
N THR A 205 -11.71 -21.40 3.32
CA THR A 205 -12.80 -20.77 2.58
C THR A 205 -13.13 -21.57 1.32
N SER A 206 -14.40 -21.69 0.95
CA SER A 206 -14.82 -22.38 -0.27
C SER A 206 -14.98 -21.41 -1.45
N ILE A 207 -14.35 -21.74 -2.58
CA ILE A 207 -14.33 -20.93 -3.81
C ILE A 207 -15.74 -20.70 -4.39
N ASN A 208 -16.66 -21.64 -4.15
CA ASN A 208 -18.02 -21.56 -4.68
C ASN A 208 -18.94 -20.63 -3.86
N ASN A 209 -18.52 -20.25 -2.65
CA ASN A 209 -19.36 -19.48 -1.72
C ASN A 209 -19.00 -17.99 -1.68
N ARG A 210 -17.96 -17.59 -2.41
CA ARG A 210 -17.43 -16.23 -2.37
C ARG A 210 -16.99 -15.73 -3.75
N GLN A 211 -16.98 -14.42 -3.91
CA GLN A 211 -16.16 -13.72 -4.89
C GLN A 211 -14.76 -13.52 -4.32
N THR A 212 -13.72 -13.82 -5.09
CA THR A 212 -12.32 -13.52 -4.73
C THR A 212 -11.80 -12.35 -5.56
N ILE A 213 -11.32 -11.30 -4.89
CA ILE A 213 -10.72 -10.12 -5.53
C ILE A 213 -9.27 -10.00 -5.07
N PHE A 214 -8.32 -10.07 -6.00
CA PHE A 214 -6.92 -9.77 -5.77
C PHE A 214 -6.65 -8.32 -6.21
N ALA A 215 -6.04 -7.51 -5.35
CA ALA A 215 -5.62 -6.14 -5.67
C ALA A 215 -4.11 -6.01 -5.48
N SER A 216 -3.39 -5.59 -6.51
CA SER A 216 -1.93 -5.45 -6.44
C SER A 216 -1.45 -4.27 -7.28
N ALA A 217 -0.34 -3.66 -6.84
CA ALA A 217 0.34 -2.66 -7.64
C ALA A 217 1.21 -3.30 -8.71
N SER A 218 1.83 -4.43 -8.38
CA SER A 218 2.64 -5.22 -9.29
C SER A 218 2.30 -6.69 -9.15
N ILE A 219 2.37 -7.41 -10.27
CA ILE A 219 2.30 -8.87 -10.31
C ILE A 219 3.35 -9.35 -11.33
N PRO A 220 4.58 -9.65 -10.88
CA PRO A 220 5.59 -10.26 -11.75
C PRO A 220 5.03 -11.52 -12.39
N GLN A 221 5.22 -11.68 -13.71
CA GLN A 221 4.67 -12.81 -14.46
C GLN A 221 3.14 -12.97 -14.28
N HIS A 222 2.38 -11.86 -14.33
CA HIS A 222 0.94 -11.83 -14.09
C HIS A 222 0.13 -12.95 -14.79
N ARG A 223 0.50 -13.37 -16.01
CA ARG A 223 -0.14 -14.51 -16.70
C ARG A 223 0.01 -15.81 -15.92
N GLN A 224 1.21 -16.12 -15.47
CA GLN A 224 1.47 -17.30 -14.63
C GLN A 224 0.78 -17.17 -13.26
N PHE A 225 0.69 -15.96 -12.71
CA PHE A 225 -0.08 -15.73 -11.49
C PHE A 225 -1.57 -16.06 -11.69
N ILE A 226 -2.17 -15.65 -12.81
CA ILE A 226 -3.56 -15.99 -13.17
C ILE A 226 -3.72 -17.50 -13.32
N ASP A 227 -2.82 -18.15 -14.05
CA ASP A 227 -2.83 -19.61 -14.21
C ASP A 227 -2.77 -20.32 -12.86
N ASN A 228 -1.90 -19.86 -11.96
CA ASN A 228 -1.79 -20.39 -10.61
C ASN A 228 -3.08 -20.17 -9.80
N CYS A 229 -3.72 -19.00 -9.91
CA CYS A 229 -4.99 -18.72 -9.23
C CYS A 229 -6.07 -19.75 -9.62
N ILE A 230 -6.14 -20.09 -10.91
CA ILE A 230 -7.12 -21.05 -11.44
C ILE A 230 -6.73 -22.49 -11.05
N GLN A 231 -5.48 -22.90 -11.32
CA GLN A 231 -5.01 -24.27 -11.08
C GLN A 231 -5.05 -24.65 -9.60
N GLN A 232 -4.69 -23.71 -8.73
CA GLN A 232 -4.71 -23.90 -7.27
C GLN A 232 -6.08 -23.63 -6.64
N LYS A 233 -7.10 -23.35 -7.45
CA LYS A 233 -8.48 -23.09 -7.02
C LYS A 233 -8.60 -21.92 -6.03
N TRP A 234 -7.79 -20.88 -6.22
CA TRP A 234 -7.91 -19.63 -5.47
C TRP A 234 -9.04 -18.76 -6.03
N THR A 235 -9.23 -18.79 -7.36
CA THR A 235 -10.33 -18.15 -8.08
C THR A 235 -11.07 -19.15 -8.98
N LYS A 236 -12.30 -18.80 -9.35
CA LYS A 236 -13.06 -19.48 -10.40
C LYS A 236 -12.35 -19.38 -11.75
N ARG A 237 -12.78 -20.21 -12.71
CA ARG A 237 -12.14 -20.32 -14.04
C ARG A 237 -12.34 -19.08 -14.91
N ASP A 238 -13.42 -18.36 -14.68
CA ASP A 238 -13.83 -17.13 -15.35
C ASP A 238 -13.30 -15.86 -14.67
N VAL A 239 -12.19 -15.98 -13.92
CA VAL A 239 -11.52 -14.84 -13.30
C VAL A 239 -11.10 -13.80 -14.35
N VAL A 240 -11.41 -12.54 -14.10
CA VAL A 240 -11.09 -11.43 -14.99
C VAL A 240 -9.85 -10.70 -14.48
N HIS A 241 -8.88 -10.49 -15.37
CA HIS A 241 -7.70 -9.66 -15.06
C HIS A 241 -7.92 -8.24 -15.59
N VAL A 242 -8.27 -7.33 -14.68
CA VAL A 242 -8.37 -5.89 -14.96
C VAL A 242 -6.99 -5.29 -14.81
N HIS A 243 -6.32 -5.12 -15.94
CA HIS A 243 -4.96 -4.60 -15.98
C HIS A 243 -4.96 -3.20 -16.57
N VAL A 244 -4.93 -2.19 -15.70
CA VAL A 244 -4.91 -0.79 -16.12
C VAL A 244 -3.47 -0.30 -16.04
N HIS A 245 -2.78 -0.36 -17.18
CA HIS A 245 -1.53 0.35 -17.34
C HIS A 245 -1.83 1.78 -17.77
N PRO A 246 -1.35 2.72 -16.98
CA PRO A 246 -0.41 3.62 -17.56
C PRO A 246 0.92 3.35 -16.85
N ILE A 247 1.96 2.96 -17.59
CA ILE A 247 3.29 3.36 -17.15
C ILE A 247 3.25 4.88 -17.32
N GLU A 248 2.72 5.58 -16.33
CA GLU A 248 2.91 7.02 -16.29
C GLU A 248 4.41 7.19 -16.10
N PRO A 249 5.09 7.93 -16.99
CA PRO A 249 6.46 8.31 -16.73
C PRO A 249 6.52 8.89 -15.31
N MET A 250 7.61 8.63 -14.60
CA MET A 250 7.81 9.24 -13.29
C MET A 250 7.43 10.72 -13.35
N PRO A 251 6.65 11.24 -12.38
CA PRO A 251 6.22 12.63 -12.40
C PRO A 251 7.39 13.53 -12.76
N SER A 252 7.24 14.35 -13.80
CA SER A 252 8.36 15.15 -14.36
C SER A 252 9.02 16.11 -13.35
N ARG A 253 8.35 16.36 -12.22
CA ARG A 253 8.87 17.14 -11.09
C ARG A 253 9.81 16.37 -10.17
N LEU A 254 9.82 15.03 -10.24
CA LEU A 254 10.79 14.20 -9.53
C LEU A 254 12.13 14.29 -10.23
N SER A 255 13.11 14.83 -9.51
CA SER A 255 14.49 14.78 -9.96
C SER A 255 15.11 13.48 -9.47
N HIS A 256 15.64 12.70 -10.40
CA HIS A 256 16.32 11.46 -10.08
C HIS A 256 17.83 11.65 -10.29
N ARG A 257 18.63 11.18 -9.34
CA ARG A 257 20.09 11.22 -9.44
C ARG A 257 20.73 9.99 -8.80
N TYR A 258 21.99 9.75 -9.13
CA TYR A 258 22.79 8.72 -8.49
C TYR A 258 24.18 9.24 -8.13
N VAL A 259 24.77 8.64 -7.11
CA VAL A 259 26.16 8.81 -6.72
C VAL A 259 26.82 7.44 -6.73
N THR A 260 27.96 7.34 -7.40
CA THR A 260 28.79 6.14 -7.34
C THR A 260 29.71 6.19 -6.14
N TYR A 261 29.79 5.11 -5.36
CA TYR A 261 30.71 5.02 -4.22
C TYR A 261 31.68 3.83 -4.36
N GLN A 262 32.86 3.96 -3.74
CA GLN A 262 33.79 2.85 -3.57
C GLN A 262 33.69 2.28 -2.14
N LYS A 263 34.27 1.08 -1.94
CA LYS A 263 34.08 0.31 -0.70
C LYS A 263 34.33 1.17 0.55
N ASN A 264 33.42 1.05 1.53
CA ASN A 264 33.45 1.69 2.84
C ASN A 264 33.17 3.20 2.89
N GLU A 265 32.93 3.88 1.76
CA GLU A 265 32.65 5.34 1.73
C GLU A 265 31.16 5.68 1.76
N LYS A 266 30.30 4.66 1.67
CA LYS A 266 28.86 4.80 1.48
C LYS A 266 28.17 5.64 2.55
N LEU A 267 28.56 5.48 3.82
CA LEU A 267 28.00 6.22 4.94
C LEU A 267 28.44 7.69 4.92
N ASP A 268 29.70 7.96 4.61
CA ASP A 268 30.24 9.32 4.53
C ASP A 268 29.62 10.10 3.35
N ILE A 269 29.39 9.42 2.23
CA ILE A 269 28.65 9.97 1.08
C ILE A 269 27.21 10.30 1.45
N LEU A 270 26.52 9.42 2.18
CA LEU A 270 25.16 9.69 2.66
C LEU A 270 25.13 10.95 3.55
N VAL A 271 26.08 11.07 4.46
CA VAL A 271 26.21 12.26 5.32
C VAL A 271 26.43 13.52 4.49
N SER A 272 27.34 13.47 3.52
CA SER A 272 27.64 14.60 2.63
C SER A 272 26.39 15.02 1.84
N LEU A 273 25.62 14.06 1.33
CA LEU A 273 24.36 14.31 0.64
C LEU A 273 23.35 15.01 1.55
N LEU A 274 23.16 14.54 2.78
CA LEU A 274 22.23 15.16 3.73
C LEU A 274 22.64 16.60 4.08
N GLN A 275 23.95 16.89 4.15
CA GLN A 275 24.46 18.24 4.39
C GLN A 275 24.28 19.17 3.18
N VAL A 276 24.44 18.66 1.96
CA VAL A 276 24.25 19.45 0.73
C VAL A 276 22.77 19.73 0.47
N ASP A 277 21.93 18.71 0.61
CA ASP A 277 20.51 18.80 0.29
C ASP A 277 19.72 19.55 1.37
N MET A 278 20.16 19.47 2.64
CA MET A 278 19.45 20.02 3.82
C MET A 278 17.94 19.72 3.77
N PRO A 279 17.54 18.44 3.65
CA PRO A 279 16.15 18.07 3.40
C PRO A 279 15.25 18.54 4.54
N LYS A 280 14.07 19.08 4.20
CA LYS A 280 13.02 19.34 5.20
C LYS A 280 12.51 18.01 5.78
N SER A 281 12.37 17.01 4.94
CA SER A 281 11.93 15.67 5.32
C SER A 281 12.53 14.66 4.35
N GLY A 282 13.07 13.55 4.87
CA GLY A 282 13.75 12.54 4.07
C GLY A 282 13.47 11.12 4.53
N ILE A 283 13.44 10.18 3.57
CA ILE A 283 13.45 8.74 3.87
C ILE A 283 14.72 8.12 3.29
N ILE A 284 15.43 7.37 4.12
CA ILE A 284 16.60 6.57 3.76
C ILE A 284 16.16 5.11 3.73
N PHE A 285 16.09 4.55 2.53
CA PHE A 285 15.73 3.16 2.31
C PHE A 285 16.96 2.27 2.33
N VAL A 286 16.89 1.25 3.17
CA VAL A 286 17.91 0.21 3.37
C VAL A 286 17.30 -1.14 3.04
N ASN A 287 18.08 -2.04 2.44
CA ASN A 287 17.57 -3.36 2.08
C ASN A 287 17.34 -4.21 3.33
N GLU A 288 16.39 -5.14 3.23
CA GLU A 288 16.12 -6.12 4.28
C GLU A 288 17.38 -6.91 4.66
N GLN A 289 17.51 -7.18 5.96
CA GLN A 289 18.61 -7.98 6.45
C GLN A 289 18.49 -9.43 5.96
N SER A 290 19.56 -9.96 5.37
CA SER A 290 19.58 -11.36 4.92
C SER A 290 19.43 -12.34 6.09
N GLU A 291 18.80 -13.49 5.85
CA GLU A 291 18.67 -14.56 6.87
C GLU A 291 20.03 -15.07 7.36
N LYS A 292 21.05 -15.03 6.50
CA LYS A 292 22.43 -15.37 6.88
C LYS A 292 22.97 -14.36 7.90
N SER A 293 22.77 -13.07 7.65
CA SER A 293 23.19 -12.00 8.55
C SER A 293 22.44 -12.05 9.88
N LYS A 294 21.14 -12.33 9.86
CA LYS A 294 20.32 -12.55 11.08
C LYS A 294 20.88 -13.68 11.93
N LYS A 295 21.15 -14.85 11.32
CA LYS A 295 21.71 -16.02 12.02
C LYS A 295 23.12 -15.78 12.56
N ALA A 296 23.89 -14.92 11.92
CA ALA A 296 25.22 -14.52 12.37
C ALA A 296 25.19 -13.49 13.53
N GLY A 297 24.01 -13.02 13.95
CA GLY A 297 23.88 -12.03 15.02
C GLY A 297 24.37 -10.63 14.63
N LEU A 298 24.52 -10.35 13.34
CA LEU A 298 24.91 -9.02 12.88
C LEU A 298 23.75 -8.04 13.10
N PRO A 299 24.03 -6.79 13.49
CA PRO A 299 22.98 -5.78 13.57
C PRO A 299 22.41 -5.48 12.16
N PRO A 300 21.13 -5.10 12.05
CA PRO A 300 20.56 -4.66 10.78
C PRO A 300 21.26 -3.38 10.27
N THR A 301 21.33 -3.23 8.94
CA THR A 301 21.94 -2.05 8.30
C THR A 301 21.23 -0.74 8.70
N THR A 302 19.92 -0.81 8.97
CA THR A 302 19.13 0.31 9.51
C THR A 302 19.73 0.88 10.79
N ASN A 303 20.23 0.03 11.70
CA ASN A 303 20.83 0.46 12.97
C ASN A 303 22.22 1.07 12.72
N ALA A 304 23.01 0.47 11.84
CA ALA A 304 24.32 1.01 11.47
C ALA A 304 24.21 2.42 10.86
N VAL A 305 23.26 2.62 9.93
CA VAL A 305 22.98 3.94 9.35
C VAL A 305 22.48 4.92 10.41
N THR A 306 21.51 4.53 11.22
CA THR A 306 20.93 5.39 12.27
C THR A 306 21.98 5.84 13.29
N GLU A 307 22.80 4.90 13.78
CA GLU A 307 23.83 5.17 14.77
C GLU A 307 24.92 6.08 14.18
N HIS A 308 25.35 5.82 12.94
CA HIS A 308 26.33 6.67 12.26
C HIS A 308 25.82 8.10 12.10
N LEU A 309 24.56 8.30 11.68
CA LEU A 309 23.96 9.62 11.57
C LEU A 309 23.86 10.32 12.94
N ARG A 310 23.44 9.62 14.00
CA ARG A 310 23.38 10.18 15.37
C ARG A 310 24.76 10.58 15.88
N GLN A 311 25.78 9.76 15.65
CA GLN A 311 27.16 10.08 16.01
C GLN A 311 27.70 11.27 15.24
N PHE A 312 27.38 11.38 13.95
CA PHE A 312 27.80 12.49 13.12
C PHE A 312 27.22 13.82 13.62
N TYR A 313 25.90 13.87 13.81
CA TYR A 313 25.23 15.10 14.23
C TYR A 313 25.51 15.50 15.68
N SER A 314 25.71 14.52 16.59
CA SER A 314 26.12 14.82 17.96
C SER A 314 27.53 15.43 18.06
N LYS A 315 28.44 15.06 17.15
CA LYS A 315 29.81 15.62 17.11
C LYS A 315 29.88 17.02 16.49
N GLN A 316 29.11 17.30 15.45
CA GLN A 316 29.14 18.61 14.78
C GLN A 316 28.36 19.69 15.53
N CYS A 317 27.31 19.31 16.24
CA CYS A 317 26.42 20.28 16.87
C CYS A 317 26.44 20.08 18.39
N GLY A 318 27.21 20.90 19.11
CA GLY A 318 27.09 21.05 20.58
C GLY A 318 25.72 21.56 21.06
N LYS A 319 24.72 21.59 20.17
CA LYS A 319 23.29 21.85 20.34
C LYS A 319 22.55 20.91 19.38
N SER A 320 21.40 20.37 19.78
CA SER A 320 20.57 19.46 18.99
C SER A 320 20.51 19.85 17.51
N TYR A 321 20.91 18.94 16.62
CA TYR A 321 20.55 19.07 15.21
C TYR A 321 19.03 19.16 15.14
N ASP A 322 18.52 20.11 14.35
CA ASP A 322 17.08 20.43 14.26
C ASP A 322 16.28 19.36 13.50
N SER A 323 16.96 18.35 12.96
CA SER A 323 16.35 17.21 12.27
C SER A 323 16.38 15.96 13.14
N GLU A 324 15.20 15.42 13.44
CA GLU A 324 15.05 14.20 14.22
C GLU A 324 15.35 12.95 13.37
N ILE A 325 16.22 12.06 13.86
CA ILE A 325 16.54 10.78 13.19
C ILE A 325 15.70 9.67 13.79
N LEU A 326 14.78 9.17 12.97
CA LEU A 326 13.81 8.16 13.33
C LEU A 326 14.10 6.86 12.61
N LEU A 327 14.05 5.77 13.37
CA LEU A 327 14.28 4.42 12.88
C LEU A 327 12.94 3.68 12.82
N LEU A 328 12.64 3.09 11.67
CA LEU A 328 11.51 2.17 11.50
C LEU A 328 12.03 0.77 11.21
N GLU A 329 11.97 -0.11 12.20
CA GLU A 329 12.26 -1.53 12.04
C GLU A 329 10.98 -2.34 11.95
N GLU A 330 11.02 -3.46 11.24
CA GLU A 330 9.91 -4.41 11.06
C GLU A 330 9.33 -4.92 12.39
N ASN A 331 10.20 -5.14 13.39
CA ASN A 331 9.83 -5.71 14.68
C ASN A 331 9.39 -4.68 15.74
N MET A 332 9.40 -3.39 15.41
CA MET A 332 8.90 -2.36 16.34
C MET A 332 7.44 -2.61 16.66
N ASN A 333 7.10 -2.52 17.95
CA ASN A 333 5.71 -2.55 18.36
C ASN A 333 4.99 -1.28 17.84
N PHE A 334 3.70 -1.41 17.56
CA PHE A 334 2.93 -0.34 16.91
C PHE A 334 2.85 0.95 17.73
N ASN A 335 2.83 0.87 19.06
CA ASN A 335 2.80 2.07 19.90
C ASN A 335 4.10 2.86 19.75
N ALA A 336 5.26 2.19 19.74
CA ALA A 336 6.54 2.80 19.45
C ALA A 336 6.59 3.34 18.02
N ARG A 337 6.13 2.56 17.03
CA ARG A 337 6.10 2.98 15.61
C ARG A 337 5.21 4.20 15.38
N THR A 338 4.03 4.24 16.01
CA THR A 338 3.06 5.35 15.91
C THR A 338 3.55 6.57 16.68
N ALA A 339 4.18 6.39 17.85
CA ALA A 339 4.81 7.47 18.60
C ALA A 339 5.90 8.13 17.75
N SER A 340 6.84 7.33 17.22
CA SER A 340 7.89 7.81 16.31
C SER A 340 7.32 8.55 15.11
N LEU A 341 6.19 8.10 14.54
CA LEU A 341 5.53 8.77 13.40
C LEU A 341 4.71 10.00 13.78
N SER A 342 4.24 10.11 15.02
CA SER A 342 3.54 11.30 15.48
C SER A 342 4.51 12.48 15.69
N GLU A 343 5.75 12.17 16.07
CA GLU A 343 6.87 13.11 16.21
C GLU A 343 7.29 13.68 14.84
N VAL A 344 7.31 12.85 13.78
CA VAL A 344 7.58 13.23 12.37
C VAL A 344 6.75 14.44 11.89
N ARG A 345 5.53 14.62 12.40
CA ARG A 345 4.60 15.62 11.85
C ARG A 345 4.95 17.07 12.20
N GLN A 346 5.94 17.32 13.07
CA GLN A 346 6.38 18.66 13.45
C GLN A 346 7.90 18.81 13.31
N GLY A 347 8.36 19.47 12.23
CA GLY A 347 9.77 19.83 12.06
C GLY A 347 10.53 19.02 10.99
N ARG A 348 11.85 19.17 10.97
CA ARG A 348 12.72 18.42 10.05
C ARG A 348 12.93 17.00 10.55
N HIS A 349 12.87 16.01 9.66
CA HIS A 349 13.06 14.62 10.06
C HIS A 349 13.72 13.78 8.98
N ILE A 350 14.49 12.78 9.41
CA ILE A 350 15.08 11.74 8.58
C ILE A 350 14.62 10.39 9.09
N LEU A 351 13.95 9.65 8.22
CA LEU A 351 13.43 8.32 8.51
C LEU A 351 14.35 7.26 7.90
N VAL A 352 14.82 6.30 8.69
CA VAL A 352 15.60 5.15 8.20
C VAL A 352 14.69 3.92 8.23
N ALA A 353 14.44 3.28 7.08
CA ALA A 353 13.46 2.19 6.98
C ALA A 353 13.81 1.16 5.89
N THR A 354 13.31 -0.07 6.06
CA THR A 354 13.22 -1.06 4.96
C THR A 354 11.93 -0.87 4.16
N ASP A 355 11.86 -1.43 2.95
CA ASP A 355 10.61 -1.44 2.15
C ASP A 355 9.43 -2.02 2.93
N ILE A 356 9.66 -3.14 3.64
CA ILE A 356 8.64 -3.77 4.47
C ILE A 356 8.19 -2.86 5.60
N ALA A 357 9.13 -2.21 6.29
CA ALA A 357 8.82 -1.33 7.41
C ALA A 357 8.06 -0.05 6.96
N ALA A 358 8.29 0.41 5.73
CA ALA A 358 7.64 1.59 5.16
C ALA A 358 6.27 1.30 4.50
N ARG A 359 5.96 0.03 4.18
CA ARG A 359 4.69 -0.37 3.54
C ARG A 359 3.51 -0.21 4.49
N GLY A 360 2.37 0.24 3.95
CA GLY A 360 1.14 0.50 4.70
C GLY A 360 1.20 1.68 5.68
N LEU A 361 2.35 2.35 5.84
CA LEU A 361 2.44 3.58 6.61
C LEU A 361 1.93 4.76 5.79
N ASP A 362 1.05 5.56 6.40
CA ASP A 362 0.72 6.90 5.90
C ASP A 362 1.85 7.85 6.30
N LEU A 363 3.02 7.62 5.70
CA LEU A 363 4.16 8.51 5.87
C LEU A 363 3.78 9.87 5.29
N PRO A 364 4.02 10.98 6.02
CA PRO A 364 3.84 12.29 5.44
C PRO A 364 4.70 12.40 4.19
N GLU A 365 4.22 13.17 3.22
CA GLU A 365 4.98 13.45 2.01
C GLU A 365 6.36 14.00 2.37
N THR A 366 7.40 13.37 1.82
CA THR A 366 8.77 13.77 2.07
C THR A 366 9.37 14.52 0.90
N SER A 367 10.32 15.42 1.18
CA SER A 367 11.04 16.15 0.13
C SER A 367 12.11 15.30 -0.56
N HIS A 368 12.73 14.36 0.16
CA HIS A 368 13.86 13.59 -0.34
C HIS A 368 13.70 12.10 -0.07
N ILE A 369 14.16 11.29 -1.03
CA ILE A 369 14.31 9.85 -0.91
C ILE A 369 15.77 9.51 -1.18
N TYR A 370 16.40 8.79 -0.26
CA TYR A 370 17.74 8.24 -0.41
C TYR A 370 17.64 6.73 -0.47
N ASN A 371 17.84 6.16 -1.65
CA ASN A 371 18.06 4.73 -1.78
C ASN A 371 19.49 4.45 -1.34
N PHE A 372 19.68 4.24 -0.03
CA PHE A 372 20.96 3.82 0.51
C PHE A 372 21.36 2.50 -0.16
N ASP A 373 20.49 1.50 -0.10
CA ASP A 373 20.62 0.33 -0.96
C ASP A 373 19.68 0.43 -2.15
N LEU A 374 20.16 0.11 -3.35
CA LEU A 374 19.33 0.12 -4.56
C LEU A 374 18.18 -0.89 -4.41
N PRO A 375 16.93 -0.54 -4.79
CA PRO A 375 15.81 -1.47 -4.76
C PRO A 375 16.06 -2.68 -5.66
N LYS A 376 15.37 -3.79 -5.40
CA LYS A 376 15.57 -5.05 -6.14
C LYS A 376 14.84 -5.08 -7.49
N SER A 377 13.85 -4.21 -7.67
CA SER A 377 13.02 -4.15 -8.88
C SER A 377 12.59 -2.72 -9.20
N ALA A 378 12.20 -2.48 -10.45
CA ALA A 378 11.61 -1.20 -10.87
C ALA A 378 10.31 -0.89 -10.12
N THR A 379 9.51 -1.92 -9.80
CA THR A 379 8.34 -1.78 -8.93
C THR A 379 8.71 -1.23 -7.55
N ASP A 380 9.71 -1.81 -6.88
CA ASP A 380 10.15 -1.34 -5.57
C ASP A 380 10.68 0.10 -5.66
N TYR A 381 11.41 0.43 -6.74
CA TYR A 381 11.84 1.80 -7.01
C TYR A 381 10.65 2.76 -7.10
N LEU A 382 9.61 2.41 -7.88
CA LEU A 382 8.39 3.19 -8.00
C LEU A 382 7.70 3.40 -6.65
N HIS A 383 7.63 2.37 -5.80
CA HIS A 383 7.05 2.48 -4.47
C HIS A 383 7.81 3.41 -3.52
N ARG A 384 9.15 3.41 -3.60
CA ARG A 384 10.03 4.30 -2.83
C ARG A 384 9.95 5.73 -3.35
N ALA A 385 10.09 5.94 -4.65
CA ALA A 385 10.02 7.25 -5.30
C ALA A 385 8.63 7.89 -5.11
N GLY A 386 7.57 7.10 -5.17
CA GLY A 386 6.20 7.54 -4.91
C GLY A 386 5.93 7.98 -3.47
N ARG A 387 6.92 8.08 -2.57
CA ARG A 387 6.80 8.70 -1.23
C ARG A 387 7.10 10.20 -1.23
N THR A 388 7.59 10.73 -2.34
CA THR A 388 7.85 12.16 -2.57
C THR A 388 7.06 12.64 -3.81
N GLY A 389 6.93 13.95 -4.00
CA GLY A 389 6.28 14.55 -5.19
C GLY A 389 4.77 14.27 -5.34
N ARG A 390 4.02 14.19 -4.23
CA ARG A 390 2.58 13.88 -4.23
C ARG A 390 1.67 15.11 -4.28
N LYS A 391 2.16 16.30 -3.91
CA LYS A 391 1.40 17.56 -4.00
C LYS A 391 1.44 18.13 -5.41
N PRO A 392 0.30 18.19 -6.12
CA PRO A 392 0.24 18.95 -7.35
C PRO A 392 0.50 20.43 -7.04
N PHE A 393 1.26 21.11 -7.90
CA PHE A 393 1.56 22.55 -7.83
C PHE A 393 2.45 23.02 -6.65
N SER A 394 3.22 22.11 -6.03
CA SER A 394 4.26 22.51 -5.07
C SER A 394 5.53 22.96 -5.79
N ASP A 395 6.13 24.06 -5.32
CA ASP A 395 7.46 24.53 -5.77
C ASP A 395 8.62 23.80 -5.05
N GLU A 396 8.31 22.90 -4.11
CA GLU A 396 9.33 22.15 -3.37
C GLU A 396 9.98 21.08 -4.23
N LYS A 397 11.31 21.12 -4.34
CA LYS A 397 12.09 20.10 -5.05
C LYS A 397 11.90 18.74 -4.38
N SER A 398 11.40 17.78 -5.16
CA SER A 398 11.27 16.39 -4.77
C SER A 398 12.38 15.58 -5.44
N MET A 399 13.25 14.97 -4.63
CA MET A 399 14.50 14.35 -5.10
C MET A 399 14.58 12.87 -4.72
N VAL A 400 15.01 12.03 -5.65
CA VAL A 400 15.36 10.62 -5.42
C VAL A 400 16.84 10.42 -5.72
N THR A 401 17.63 10.12 -4.70
CA THR A 401 19.08 9.91 -4.81
C THR A 401 19.41 8.44 -4.58
N ASN A 402 20.13 7.83 -5.51
CA ASN A 402 20.58 6.44 -5.42
C ASN A 402 22.06 6.37 -5.08
N LEU A 403 22.42 5.65 -4.02
CA LEU A 403 23.81 5.33 -3.73
C LEU A 403 24.10 3.96 -4.35
N ILE A 404 24.92 3.93 -5.39
CA ILE A 404 25.20 2.71 -6.14
C ILE A 404 26.71 2.45 -6.22
N THR A 405 27.09 1.19 -6.33
CA THR A 405 28.43 0.83 -6.83
C THR A 405 28.46 0.91 -8.36
N THR A 406 29.65 0.95 -8.96
CA THR A 406 29.81 0.87 -10.42
C THR A 406 29.13 -0.37 -11.01
N ASN A 407 29.13 -1.48 -10.27
CA ASN A 407 28.49 -2.72 -10.69
C ASN A 407 26.96 -2.67 -10.60
N GLU A 408 26.36 -1.72 -9.90
CA GLU A 408 24.90 -1.58 -9.79
C GLU A 408 24.31 -0.62 -10.83
N ARG A 409 25.16 0.07 -11.62
CA ARG A 409 24.69 1.02 -12.64
C ARG A 409 23.77 0.36 -13.67
N PHE A 410 24.09 -0.85 -14.12
CA PHE A 410 23.23 -1.57 -15.07
C PHE A 410 21.85 -1.91 -14.49
N VAL A 411 21.75 -2.11 -13.17
CA VAL A 411 20.48 -2.38 -12.49
C VAL A 411 19.63 -1.12 -12.47
N LEU A 412 20.25 0.03 -12.17
CA LEU A 412 19.57 1.33 -12.23
C LEU A 412 19.13 1.68 -13.66
N GLU A 413 19.96 1.44 -14.67
CA GLU A 413 19.62 1.66 -16.09
C GLU A 413 18.42 0.83 -16.54
N ARG A 414 18.32 -0.41 -16.07
CA ARG A 414 17.15 -1.24 -16.33
C ARG A 414 15.88 -0.59 -15.76
N MET A 415 15.96 -0.03 -14.54
CA MET A 415 14.82 0.67 -13.93
C MET A 415 14.48 1.97 -14.66
N GLU A 416 15.47 2.75 -15.09
CA GLU A 416 15.31 3.96 -15.92
C GLU A 416 14.50 3.66 -17.17
N ASN A 417 14.86 2.58 -17.87
CA ASN A 417 14.15 2.14 -19.08
C ASN A 417 12.72 1.64 -18.78
N GLU A 418 12.55 0.85 -17.72
CA GLU A 418 11.24 0.26 -17.38
C GLU A 418 10.22 1.31 -16.90
N LEU A 419 10.69 2.35 -16.19
CA LEU A 419 9.85 3.40 -15.61
C LEU A 419 9.94 4.73 -16.37
N SER A 420 10.67 4.77 -17.49
CA SER A 420 10.82 5.94 -18.35
C SER A 420 11.26 7.22 -17.61
N PHE A 421 12.34 7.14 -16.83
CA PHE A 421 12.96 8.30 -16.17
C PHE A 421 14.47 8.33 -16.42
N ILE A 422 15.10 9.47 -16.13
CA ILE A 422 16.53 9.68 -16.29
C ILE A 422 17.12 10.00 -14.92
N CYS A 423 18.12 9.26 -14.44
CA CYS A 423 18.96 9.76 -13.35
C CYS A 423 20.15 10.55 -13.88
N GLN A 424 20.42 11.69 -13.24
CA GLN A 424 21.66 12.42 -13.42
C GLN A 424 22.74 11.90 -12.48
N GLU A 425 23.98 11.80 -12.97
CA GLU A 425 25.13 11.53 -12.09
C GLU A 425 25.43 12.76 -11.24
N LEU A 426 25.57 12.57 -9.94
CA LEU A 426 26.05 13.58 -9.02
C LEU A 426 27.48 13.23 -8.60
N THR A 427 28.41 14.08 -9.02
CA THR A 427 29.80 14.04 -8.55
C THR A 427 29.88 14.90 -7.29
N LEU A 428 30.27 14.30 -6.16
CA LEU A 428 30.41 14.96 -4.86
C LEU A 428 31.83 15.44 -4.60
#